data_AF-A0A448WW31-F1
#
_entry.id   AF-A0A448WW31-F1
#
_cell.length_a   1.000
_cell.length_b   1.000
_cell.length_c   1.000
_cell.angle_alpha   90.00
_cell.angle_beta   90.00
_cell.angle_gamma   90.00
#
_symmetry.space_group_name_H-M   'P 1'
#
loop_
_entity.id
_entity.type
_entity.pdbx_description
1 polymer ?
#
loop_
_entity_poly.entity_id
_entity_poly.type
_entity_poly.pdbx_seq_one_letter_code
_entity_poly.pdbx_strand_id
1 'polypeptide(L)'
;MLLDDNREIFIPETQEVVKAHPLFRLFATQNPPGAYAGRKMLSRALRNRFVELHFDPLPRFELEVILEQRCSLPASRAHRLVEVMHQLQVH
;
A
#
# COMPACT_ATOMS: atom_id res chain seq x y z
N MET A 1 0.10 1.60 -23.12
CA MET A 1 -0.05 0.88 -21.83
C MET A 1 -1.34 1.36 -21.17
N LEU A 2 -1.98 0.55 -20.31
CA LEU A 2 -3.23 0.94 -19.61
C LEU A 2 -3.11 2.23 -18.77
N LEU A 3 -1.88 2.61 -18.43
CA LEU A 3 -1.50 3.80 -17.68
C LEU A 3 -1.16 5.01 -18.56
N ASP A 4 -1.09 4.85 -19.87
CA ASP A 4 -0.91 5.97 -20.80
C ASP A 4 -2.28 6.53 -21.21
N ASP A 5 -2.32 7.74 -21.77
CA ASP A 5 -3.54 8.50 -22.07
C ASP A 5 -4.57 7.74 -22.91
N ASN A 6 -4.10 6.87 -23.82
CA ASN A 6 -4.97 6.09 -24.70
C ASN A 6 -5.75 4.99 -23.96
N ARG A 7 -5.32 4.60 -22.75
CA ARG A 7 -5.94 3.56 -21.91
C ARG A 7 -6.26 2.26 -22.67
N GLU A 8 -5.36 1.83 -23.53
CA GLU A 8 -5.53 0.64 -24.37
C GLU A 8 -4.33 -0.30 -24.30
N ILE A 9 -4.58 -1.57 -24.62
CA ILE A 9 -3.57 -2.61 -24.75
C ILE A 9 -3.82 -3.39 -26.03
N PHE A 10 -2.76 -3.58 -26.82
CA PHE A 10 -2.79 -4.48 -27.96
C PHE A 10 -2.35 -5.87 -27.50
N ILE A 11 -3.13 -6.89 -27.87
CA ILE A 11 -2.89 -8.31 -27.55
C ILE A 11 -2.44 -9.00 -28.85
N PRO A 12 -1.13 -9.26 -29.04
CA PRO A 12 -0.61 -9.82 -30.29
C PRO A 12 -1.21 -11.18 -30.66
N GLU A 13 -1.50 -12.02 -29.66
CA GLU A 13 -2.00 -13.38 -29.83
C GLU A 13 -3.41 -13.43 -30.45
N THR A 14 -4.23 -12.40 -30.19
CA THR A 14 -5.59 -12.28 -30.74
C THR A 14 -5.73 -11.20 -31.80
N GLN A 15 -4.69 -10.39 -32.02
CA GLN A 15 -4.71 -9.19 -32.87
C GLN A 15 -5.75 -8.15 -32.45
N GLU A 16 -6.08 -8.09 -31.17
CA GLU A 16 -7.11 -7.19 -30.64
C GLU A 16 -6.50 -6.00 -29.91
N VAL A 17 -7.17 -4.85 -30.04
CA VAL A 17 -6.92 -3.69 -29.18
C VAL A 17 -8.05 -3.61 -28.16
N VAL A 18 -7.71 -3.78 -26.88
CA VAL A 18 -8.66 -3.69 -25.77
C VAL A 18 -8.53 -2.34 -25.12
N LYS A 19 -9.63 -1.57 -25.10
CA LYS A 19 -9.71 -0.28 -24.40
C LYS A 19 -10.23 -0.49 -22.98
N ALA A 20 -9.61 0.17 -22.00
CA ALA A 20 -10.05 0.11 -20.62
C ALA A 20 -11.46 0.72 -20.49
N HIS A 21 -12.33 0.04 -19.74
CA HIS A 21 -13.66 0.53 -19.43
C HIS A 21 -13.61 1.92 -18.77
N PRO A 22 -14.57 2.85 -19.00
CA PRO A 22 -14.56 4.18 -18.40
C PRO A 22 -14.41 4.19 -16.86
N LEU A 23 -15.00 3.19 -16.19
CA LEU A 23 -14.92 2.99 -14.74
C LEU A 23 -13.72 2.16 -14.27
N PHE A 24 -12.91 1.62 -15.17
CA PHE A 24 -11.68 0.91 -14.78
C PHE A 24 -10.73 1.88 -14.06
N ARG A 25 -10.08 1.41 -13.00
CA ARG A 25 -9.03 2.11 -12.25
C ARG A 25 -7.94 1.09 -11.92
N LEU A 26 -6.69 1.47 -12.07
CA LEU A 26 -5.55 0.66 -11.65
C LEU A 26 -5.05 1.17 -10.30
N PHE A 27 -4.99 0.29 -9.32
CA PHE A 27 -4.40 0.56 -8.02
C PHE A 27 -3.13 -0.28 -7.87
N ALA A 28 -2.09 0.32 -7.32
CA ALA A 28 -0.85 -0.37 -6.99
C ALA A 28 -0.41 0.09 -5.61
N THR A 29 0.14 -0.84 -4.83
CA THR A 29 0.71 -0.55 -3.51
C THR A 29 2.19 -0.89 -3.54
N GLN A 30 3.01 -0.03 -2.94
CA GLN A 30 4.41 -0.33 -2.73
C GLN A 30 4.79 0.08 -1.31
N ASN A 31 5.39 -0.85 -0.57
CA ASN A 31 6.02 -0.53 0.70
C ASN A 31 7.30 0.31 0.44
N PRO A 32 7.60 1.31 1.27
CA PRO A 32 8.75 2.18 1.07
C PRO A 32 10.05 1.40 0.78
N PRO A 33 10.79 1.77 -0.27
CA PRO A 33 12.09 1.18 -0.55
C PRO A 33 13.07 1.53 0.59
N GLY A 34 13.93 0.59 0.97
CA GLY A 34 14.91 0.79 2.05
C GLY A 34 14.43 0.37 3.45
N ALA A 35 13.12 0.27 3.71
CA ALA A 35 12.60 -0.29 4.97
C ALA A 35 12.70 -1.83 5.03
N TYR A 36 12.83 -2.48 3.88
CA TYR A 36 12.96 -3.94 3.75
C TYR A 36 14.00 -4.26 2.68
N ALA A 37 14.94 -5.15 3.00
CA ALA A 37 15.97 -5.58 2.05
C ALA A 37 15.35 -6.18 0.77
N GLY A 38 15.95 -5.89 -0.39
CA GLY A 38 15.56 -6.47 -1.68
C GLY A 38 14.44 -5.75 -2.45
N ARG A 39 13.89 -4.63 -1.95
CA ARG A 39 12.88 -3.85 -2.70
C ARG A 39 13.53 -2.74 -3.53
N LYS A 40 13.42 -2.84 -4.85
CA LYS A 40 13.90 -1.82 -5.80
C LYS A 40 12.93 -0.64 -5.83
N MET A 41 13.48 0.57 -5.95
CA MET A 41 12.66 1.75 -6.23
C MET A 41 12.04 1.63 -7.62
N LEU A 42 10.77 2.04 -7.77
CA LEU A 42 10.18 2.23 -9.08
C LEU A 42 10.89 3.36 -9.82
N SER A 43 11.04 3.19 -11.13
CA SER A 43 11.54 4.24 -12.00
C SER A 43 10.63 5.47 -11.89
N ARG A 44 11.23 6.67 -11.99
CA ARG A 44 10.47 7.93 -11.99
C ARG A 44 9.40 7.94 -13.09
N ALA A 45 9.70 7.37 -14.26
CA ALA A 45 8.77 7.29 -15.38
C ALA A 45 7.52 6.44 -15.07
N LEU A 46 7.64 5.37 -14.28
CA LEU A 46 6.49 4.57 -13.89
C LEU A 46 5.68 5.29 -12.80
N ARG A 47 6.36 5.87 -11.81
CA ARG A 47 5.73 6.66 -10.74
C ARG A 47 4.91 7.84 -11.24
N ASN A 48 5.42 8.58 -12.23
CA ASN A 48 4.72 9.70 -12.85
C ASN A 48 3.38 9.33 -13.53
N ARG A 49 3.09 8.03 -13.72
CA ARG A 49 1.81 7.56 -14.27
C ARG A 49 0.78 7.21 -13.19
N PHE A 50 1.13 7.38 -11.91
CA PHE A 50 0.25 7.18 -10.77
C PHE A 50 0.05 8.50 -10.01
N VAL A 51 -1.09 8.60 -9.34
CA VAL A 51 -1.25 9.53 -8.22
C VAL A 51 -0.65 8.83 -7.00
N GLU A 52 0.49 9.32 -6.50
CA GLU A 52 1.16 8.73 -5.34
C GLU A 52 0.48 9.19 -4.04
N LEU A 53 0.14 8.21 -3.19
CA LEU A 53 -0.34 8.44 -1.83
C LEU A 53 0.66 7.84 -0.85
N HIS A 54 1.10 8.63 0.12
CA HIS A 54 1.94 8.17 1.21
C HIS A 54 1.10 7.99 2.46
N PHE A 55 1.27 6.84 3.12
CA PHE A 55 0.57 6.51 4.36
C PHE A 55 1.60 6.41 5.47
N ASP A 56 1.41 7.23 6.49
CA ASP A 56 2.25 7.20 7.69
C ASP A 56 1.88 6.01 8.58
N PRO A 57 2.79 5.56 9.46
CA PRO A 57 2.47 4.56 10.47
C PRO A 57 1.28 5.00 11.33
N LEU A 58 0.44 4.03 11.71
CA LEU A 58 -0.71 4.28 12.58
C LEU A 58 -0.25 4.84 13.94
N PRO A 59 -0.94 5.86 14.48
CA PRO A 59 -0.73 6.30 15.85
C PRO A 59 -0.92 5.16 16.85
N ARG A 60 -0.13 5.15 17.93
CA ARG A 60 -0.18 4.07 18.95
C ARG A 60 -1.57 3.85 19.53
N PHE A 61 -2.30 4.93 19.83
CA PHE A 61 -3.64 4.82 20.39
C PHE A 61 -4.62 4.13 19.42
N GLU A 62 -4.46 4.31 18.10
CA GLU A 62 -5.29 3.62 17.11
C GLU A 62 -4.99 2.11 17.07
N LEU A 63 -3.73 1.72 17.25
CA LEU A 63 -3.36 0.32 17.38
C LEU A 63 -4.01 -0.32 18.62
N GLU A 64 -4.07 0.39 19.74
CA GLU A 64 -4.78 -0.07 20.94
C GLU A 64 -6.27 -0.28 20.66
N VAL A 65 -6.93 0.70 20.02
CA VAL A 65 -8.34 0.60 19.61
C VAL A 65 -8.59 -0.59 18.67
N ILE A 66 -7.70 -0.82 17.70
CA ILE A 66 -7.81 -1.95 16.77
C ILE A 66 -7.72 -3.27 17.54
N LEU A 67 -6.77 -3.41 18.46
CA LEU A 67 -6.59 -4.63 19.26
C LEU A 67 -7.82 -4.89 20.15
N GLU A 68 -8.37 -3.85 20.76
CA GLU A 68 -9.59 -3.96 21.56
C GLU A 68 -10.79 -4.41 20.71
N GLN A 69 -11.05 -3.72 19.60
CA GLN A 69 -12.27 -3.91 18.81
C GLN A 69 -12.21 -5.12 17.88
N ARG A 70 -11.06 -5.39 17.26
CA ARG A 70 -10.92 -6.44 16.23
C ARG A 70 -10.37 -7.74 16.79
N CYS A 71 -9.61 -7.69 17.88
CA CYS A 71 -9.03 -8.87 18.51
C CYS A 71 -9.68 -9.21 19.86
N SER A 72 -10.68 -8.43 20.30
CA SER A 72 -11.36 -8.62 21.60
C SER A 72 -10.39 -8.64 22.78
N LEU A 73 -9.28 -7.90 22.68
CA LEU A 73 -8.31 -7.77 23.76
C LEU A 73 -8.84 -6.79 24.81
N PRO A 74 -8.71 -7.10 26.11
CA PRO A 74 -8.94 -6.10 27.14
C PRO A 74 -8.00 -4.90 26.95
N ALA A 75 -8.50 -3.68 27.21
CA ALA A 75 -7.75 -2.44 27.05
C ALA A 75 -6.37 -2.48 27.72
N SER A 76 -6.30 -3.04 28.93
CA SER A 76 -5.03 -3.20 29.66
C SER A 76 -3.98 -4.03 28.92
N ARG A 77 -4.41 -5.07 28.17
CA ARG A 77 -3.53 -5.92 27.36
C ARG A 77 -3.17 -5.25 26.04
N ALA A 78 -4.13 -4.60 25.38
CA ALA A 78 -3.89 -3.85 24.14
C ALA A 78 -2.83 -2.76 24.37
N HIS A 79 -3.02 -1.94 25.40
CA HIS A 79 -2.07 -0.91 25.81
C HIS A 79 -0.68 -1.50 26.10
N ARG A 80 -0.59 -2.57 26.89
CA ARG A 80 0.70 -3.19 27.22
C ARG A 80 1.42 -3.75 26.00
N LEU A 81 0.70 -4.35 25.05
CA LEU A 81 1.30 -4.87 23.81
C LEU A 81 1.84 -3.75 22.92
N VAL A 82 1.09 -2.66 22.75
CA VAL A 82 1.52 -1.52 21.93
C VAL A 82 2.72 -0.81 22.58
N GLU A 83 2.73 -0.69 23.92
CA GLU A 83 3.87 -0.12 24.64
C GLU A 83 5.14 -0.98 24.47
N VAL A 84 5.05 -2.30 24.61
CA VAL A 84 6.19 -3.20 24.38
C VAL A 84 6.67 -3.12 22.93
N MET A 85 5.75 -3.10 21.96
CA MET A 85 6.09 -2.96 20.53
C MET A 85 6.85 -1.65 20.27
N HIS A 86 6.41 -0.54 20.85
CA HIS A 86 7.09 0.74 20.73
C HIS A 86 8.50 0.70 21.34
N GLN A 87 8.66 0.12 22.53
CA GLN A 87 9.97 -0.01 23.18
C GLN A 87 10.97 -0.80 22.31
N LEU A 88 10.50 -1.85 21.64
CA LEU A 88 11.33 -2.68 20.74
C LEU A 88 11.72 -1.97 19.44
N GLN A 89 10.96 -0.97 19.00
CA GLN A 89 11.26 -0.21 17.77
C GLN A 89 12.21 0.97 18.00
N VAL A 90 12.38 1.40 19.24
CA VAL A 90 13.28 2.49 19.64
C VAL A 90 14.71 1.98 19.91
N HIS A 91 14.94 0.67 19.88
CA HIS A 91 16.25 0.02 20.00
C HIS A 91 16.67 -0.58 18.66
#